data_AF-A0A2V9AXZ2-F1
#
_entry.id   AF-A0A2V9AXZ2-F1
#
_cell.length_a   1.000
_cell.length_b   1.000
_cell.length_c   1.000
_cell.angle_alpha   90.00
_cell.angle_beta   90.00
_cell.angle_gamma   90.00
#
_symmetry.space_group_name_H-M   'P 1'
#
loop_
_entity.id
_entity.type
_entity.pdbx_description
1 polymer ?
#
loop_
_entity_poly.entity_id
_entity_poly.type
_entity_poly.pdbx_seq_one_letter_code
_entity_poly.pdbx_strand_id
1 'polypeptide(L)'
;VKAGDFVSAEMHVNCGHCHQCRVGEAHICPNVRIIGIDQDGAFAEFVKIPAANIIKLDAAIPERYGAILDPLGNAVHTVLAGPIAGRTALVTGCGPIGLMSIAVAKACGSSAVFATETNEHRRAMAKKMGADVVLNPAAEDAVVKILSETNKTGVDVLLEMSGNPTAIQQGFKALRAGGRASLLGIPTENVPLDLVNDVIFKGATVQGIYGRRMYETWVQMTALLKAGRLNLEPLFGERVKLEQFEDAFAKLQGGLAGKILLFPNGMPQ
;
A
#
# COMPACT_ATOMS: atom_id res chain seq x y z
N VAL A 1 6.84 25.39 7.82
CA VAL A 1 8.09 24.89 7.19
C VAL A 1 9.00 26.06 6.88
N LYS A 2 10.32 25.86 6.93
CA LYS A 2 11.33 26.86 6.56
C LYS A 2 12.39 26.24 5.66
N ALA A 3 13.17 27.08 4.97
CA ALA A 3 14.29 26.62 4.17
C ALA A 3 15.24 25.73 5.01
N GLY A 4 15.69 24.62 4.43
CA GLY A 4 16.51 23.61 5.08
C GLY A 4 15.74 22.52 5.85
N ASP A 5 14.42 22.63 6.03
CA ASP A 5 13.63 21.52 6.57
C ASP A 5 13.60 20.34 5.58
N PHE A 6 13.82 19.11 6.06
CA PHE A 6 13.57 17.90 5.27
C PHE A 6 12.07 17.60 5.24
N VAL A 7 11.52 17.46 4.03
CA VAL A 7 10.08 17.37 3.82
C VAL A 7 9.72 16.28 2.82
N SER A 8 8.51 15.76 2.95
CA SER A 8 7.80 15.06 1.88
C SER A 8 6.57 15.88 1.49
N ALA A 9 5.78 15.39 0.53
CA ALA A 9 4.63 16.12 0.02
C ALA A 9 3.45 15.21 -0.28
N GLU A 10 2.27 15.71 0.05
CA GLU A 10 0.99 15.24 -0.45
C GLU A 10 0.86 15.67 -1.93
N MET A 11 0.95 14.73 -2.87
CA MET A 11 0.92 15.04 -4.30
C MET A 11 -0.49 15.32 -4.85
N HIS A 12 -1.55 15.04 -4.08
CA HIS A 12 -2.93 15.35 -4.45
C HIS A 12 -3.31 16.75 -3.95
N VAL A 13 -3.53 17.66 -4.87
CA VAL A 13 -4.02 19.01 -4.59
C VAL A 13 -5.54 19.01 -4.71
N ASN A 14 -6.22 18.98 -3.57
CA ASN A 14 -7.68 19.07 -3.52
C ASN A 14 -8.16 20.51 -3.75
N CYS A 15 -9.42 20.70 -4.15
CA CYS A 15 -9.97 22.03 -4.44
C CYS A 15 -10.37 22.83 -3.19
N GLY A 16 -10.47 22.19 -2.01
CA GLY A 16 -10.84 22.82 -0.75
C GLY A 16 -12.32 23.27 -0.63
N HIS A 17 -13.12 23.22 -1.69
CA HIS A 17 -14.47 23.81 -1.69
C HIS A 17 -15.60 22.87 -2.12
N CYS A 18 -15.33 21.70 -2.70
CA CYS A 18 -16.37 20.73 -3.07
C CYS A 18 -16.99 20.05 -1.84
N HIS A 19 -18.06 19.28 -2.04
CA HIS A 19 -18.72 18.54 -0.96
C HIS A 19 -17.73 17.66 -0.19
N GLN A 20 -16.98 16.79 -0.89
CA GLN A 20 -16.00 15.88 -0.29
C GLN A 20 -14.95 16.63 0.54
N CYS A 21 -14.40 17.73 0.01
CA CYS A 21 -13.43 18.54 0.77
C CYS A 21 -14.04 19.10 2.07
N ARG A 22 -15.29 19.58 2.03
CA ARG A 22 -15.97 20.19 3.18
C ARG A 22 -16.34 19.19 4.27
N VAL A 23 -16.60 17.93 3.90
CA VAL A 23 -16.93 16.84 4.85
C VAL A 23 -15.69 16.06 5.33
N GLY A 24 -14.48 16.53 5.00
CA GLY A 24 -13.22 15.89 5.41
C GLY A 24 -12.76 14.73 4.52
N GLU A 25 -13.43 14.49 3.41
CA GLU A 25 -13.14 13.42 2.44
C GLU A 25 -12.33 13.91 1.24
N ALA A 26 -11.43 14.88 1.45
CA ALA A 26 -10.67 15.53 0.37
C ALA A 26 -9.86 14.55 -0.50
N HIS A 27 -9.54 13.36 0.01
CA HIS A 27 -8.88 12.29 -0.74
C HIS A 27 -9.65 11.81 -1.99
N ILE A 28 -10.97 11.97 -2.00
CA ILE A 28 -11.85 11.65 -3.15
C ILE A 28 -12.46 12.92 -3.76
N CYS A 29 -11.73 14.04 -3.69
CA CYS A 29 -12.13 15.28 -4.32
C CYS A 29 -12.30 15.08 -5.85
N PRO A 30 -13.48 15.37 -6.44
CA PRO A 30 -13.69 15.22 -7.88
C PRO A 30 -12.88 16.22 -8.73
N ASN A 31 -12.39 17.29 -8.11
CA ASN A 31 -11.58 18.34 -8.74
C ASN A 31 -10.10 18.24 -8.35
N VAL A 32 -9.64 17.05 -7.95
CA VAL A 32 -8.23 16.85 -7.56
C VAL A 32 -7.30 17.09 -8.74
N ARG A 33 -6.16 17.73 -8.48
CA ARG A 33 -5.03 17.82 -9.41
C ARG A 33 -3.84 17.09 -8.81
N ILE A 34 -3.17 16.26 -9.60
CA ILE A 34 -2.08 15.41 -9.13
C ILE A 34 -0.75 15.92 -9.69
N ILE A 35 0.16 16.26 -8.78
CA ILE A 35 1.51 16.70 -9.13
C ILE A 35 2.30 15.49 -9.68
N GLY A 36 2.87 15.64 -10.87
CA GLY A 36 3.47 14.55 -11.65
C GLY A 36 2.52 13.81 -12.59
N ILE A 37 1.24 14.21 -12.67
CA ILE A 37 0.29 13.73 -13.69
C ILE A 37 -0.33 14.91 -14.44
N ASP A 38 -1.02 15.80 -13.72
CA ASP A 38 -1.70 16.98 -14.31
C ASP A 38 -0.74 18.18 -14.52
N GLN A 39 0.44 18.11 -13.90
CA GLN A 39 1.48 19.14 -13.90
C GLN A 39 2.85 18.51 -13.61
N ASP A 40 3.93 19.27 -13.79
CA ASP A 40 5.30 18.79 -13.59
C ASP A 40 5.51 18.16 -12.20
N GLY A 41 6.26 17.05 -12.20
CA GLY A 41 6.46 16.17 -11.04
C GLY A 41 7.83 16.27 -10.40
N ALA A 42 8.16 15.25 -9.59
CA ALA A 42 9.35 15.22 -8.74
C ALA A 42 10.57 14.49 -9.35
N PHE A 43 10.50 14.04 -10.61
CA PHE A 43 11.69 13.57 -11.35
C PHE A 43 12.46 14.75 -11.94
N ALA A 44 12.89 15.64 -11.06
CA ALA A 44 13.61 16.88 -11.36
C ALA A 44 14.42 17.33 -10.13
N GLU A 45 15.40 18.20 -10.33
CA GLU A 45 16.21 18.79 -9.25
C GLU A 45 15.36 19.63 -8.28
N PHE A 46 14.28 20.24 -8.79
CA PHE A 46 13.33 21.04 -8.04
C PHE A 46 11.89 20.73 -8.46
N VAL A 47 10.96 20.82 -7.51
CA VAL A 47 9.52 20.67 -7.74
C VAL A 47 8.74 21.74 -6.99
N LYS A 48 7.71 22.30 -7.63
CA LYS A 48 6.82 23.32 -7.03
C LYS A 48 5.61 22.65 -6.40
N ILE A 49 5.48 22.77 -5.08
CA ILE A 49 4.39 22.18 -4.29
C ILE A 49 3.65 23.28 -3.52
N PRO A 50 2.30 23.27 -3.43
CA PRO A 50 1.56 24.15 -2.54
C PRO A 50 1.99 23.98 -1.09
N ALA A 51 2.13 25.09 -0.34
CA ALA A 51 2.62 25.04 1.03
C ALA A 51 1.75 24.15 1.96
N ALA A 52 0.44 24.08 1.71
CA ALA A 52 -0.49 23.23 2.47
C ALA A 52 -0.23 21.73 2.28
N ASN A 53 0.40 21.34 1.18
CA ASN A 53 0.70 19.95 0.83
C ASN A 53 2.06 19.48 1.35
N ILE A 54 2.88 20.39 1.90
CA ILE A 54 4.19 20.03 2.45
C ILE A 54 4.03 19.36 3.81
N ILE A 55 4.65 18.19 3.96
CA ILE A 55 4.72 17.46 5.22
C ILE A 55 6.16 17.50 5.72
N LYS A 56 6.39 18.23 6.81
CA LYS A 56 7.70 18.21 7.48
C LYS A 56 7.92 16.85 8.12
N LEU A 57 9.07 16.25 7.82
CA LEU A 57 9.44 14.97 8.42
C LEU A 57 10.19 15.19 9.72
N ASP A 58 9.86 14.37 10.71
CA ASP A 58 10.58 14.30 11.97
C ASP A 58 11.96 13.69 11.71
N ALA A 59 13.01 14.23 12.35
CA ALA A 59 14.38 13.75 12.19
C ALA A 59 14.59 12.30 12.64
N ALA A 60 13.67 11.75 13.46
CA ALA A 60 13.66 10.34 13.81
C ALA A 60 13.29 9.41 12.63
N ILE A 61 12.67 9.93 11.57
CA ILE A 61 12.30 9.17 10.38
C ILE A 61 13.47 9.21 9.39
N PRO A 62 14.04 8.05 9.00
CA PRO A 62 15.14 8.03 8.04
C PRO A 62 14.74 8.67 6.69
N GLU A 63 15.62 9.52 6.15
CA GLU A 63 15.34 10.34 4.96
C GLU A 63 14.83 9.54 3.76
N ARG A 64 15.40 8.34 3.54
CA ARG A 64 15.00 7.42 2.45
C ARG A 64 13.51 7.07 2.47
N TYR A 65 12.86 7.09 3.64
CA TYR A 65 11.43 6.82 3.74
C TYR A 65 10.59 7.97 3.18
N GLY A 66 11.13 9.20 3.14
CA GLY A 66 10.43 10.38 2.66
C GLY A 66 9.90 10.25 1.23
N ALA A 67 10.58 9.47 0.38
CA ALA A 67 10.21 9.21 -1.01
C ALA A 67 9.12 8.13 -1.18
N ILE A 68 8.76 7.41 -0.12
CA ILE A 68 7.75 6.32 -0.16
C ILE A 68 6.53 6.58 0.72
N LEU A 69 6.42 7.78 1.32
CA LEU A 69 5.30 8.09 2.20
C LEU A 69 3.96 8.12 1.46
N ASP A 70 3.94 8.58 0.21
CA ASP A 70 2.74 8.53 -0.64
C ASP A 70 2.16 7.09 -0.76
N PRO A 71 2.91 6.10 -1.24
CA PRO A 71 2.42 4.72 -1.33
C PRO A 71 2.31 4.01 0.04
N LEU A 72 3.09 4.41 1.06
CA LEU A 72 2.89 3.93 2.43
C LEU A 72 1.52 4.38 2.98
N GLY A 73 1.09 5.60 2.66
CA GLY A 73 -0.22 6.10 3.05
C GLY A 73 -1.36 5.24 2.51
N ASN A 74 -1.21 4.71 1.29
CA ASN A 74 -2.18 3.77 0.70
C ASN A 74 -2.24 2.46 1.51
N ALA A 75 -1.08 1.90 1.86
CA ALA A 75 -1.01 0.71 2.72
C ALA A 75 -1.64 0.94 4.09
N VAL A 76 -1.35 2.07 4.73
CA VAL A 76 -1.92 2.44 6.03
C VAL A 76 -3.43 2.63 5.94
N HIS A 77 -3.93 3.31 4.90
CA HIS A 77 -5.37 3.43 4.66
C HIS A 77 -6.04 2.05 4.54
N THR A 78 -5.52 1.18 3.68
CA THR A 78 -6.13 -0.14 3.44
C THR A 78 -6.14 -1.01 4.71
N VAL A 79 -5.03 -1.02 5.45
CA VAL A 79 -4.92 -1.80 6.69
C VAL A 79 -5.82 -1.23 7.78
N LEU A 80 -5.89 0.10 7.93
CA LEU A 80 -6.64 0.76 9.02
C LEU A 80 -8.07 1.17 8.65
N ALA A 81 -8.57 0.80 7.47
CA ALA A 81 -9.97 1.01 7.07
C ALA A 81 -10.99 0.26 7.96
N GLY A 82 -10.51 -0.66 8.79
CA GLY A 82 -11.26 -1.30 9.85
C GLY A 82 -10.31 -1.94 10.87
N PRO A 83 -10.83 -2.62 11.91
CA PRO A 83 -9.95 -3.17 12.93
C PRO A 83 -9.04 -4.28 12.38
N ILE A 84 -7.84 -4.36 12.94
CA ILE A 84 -6.77 -5.28 12.51
C ILE A 84 -6.07 -5.97 13.70
N ALA A 85 -6.06 -5.34 14.88
CA ALA A 85 -5.44 -5.91 16.07
C ALA A 85 -6.10 -7.25 16.46
N GLY A 86 -5.28 -8.26 16.72
CA GLY A 86 -5.68 -9.64 17.03
C GLY A 86 -6.25 -10.44 15.85
N ARG A 87 -6.41 -9.83 14.68
CA ARG A 87 -7.06 -10.44 13.52
C ARG A 87 -6.05 -11.05 12.55
N THR A 88 -6.48 -12.10 11.87
CA THR A 88 -5.77 -12.68 10.74
C THR A 88 -6.01 -11.83 9.48
N ALA A 89 -4.96 -11.60 8.70
CA ALA A 89 -5.04 -10.81 7.48
C ALA A 89 -4.50 -11.60 6.28
N LEU A 90 -5.14 -11.46 5.12
CA LEU A 90 -4.64 -11.93 3.83
C LEU A 90 -4.31 -10.72 2.95
N VAL A 91 -3.07 -10.63 2.49
CA VAL A 91 -2.64 -9.66 1.47
C VAL A 91 -2.54 -10.38 0.13
N THR A 92 -3.36 -9.98 -0.85
CA THR A 92 -3.27 -10.51 -2.21
C THR A 92 -2.47 -9.57 -3.10
N GLY A 93 -1.33 -10.04 -3.60
CA GLY A 93 -0.36 -9.23 -4.35
C GLY A 93 0.70 -8.59 -3.44
N CYS A 94 1.97 -8.91 -3.68
CA CYS A 94 3.12 -8.41 -2.93
C CYS A 94 3.94 -7.41 -3.76
N GLY A 95 3.26 -6.53 -4.50
CA GLY A 95 3.88 -5.29 -4.99
C GLY A 95 4.27 -4.36 -3.83
N PRO A 96 4.87 -3.19 -4.10
CA PRO A 96 5.35 -2.30 -3.03
C PRO A 96 4.30 -1.97 -1.96
N ILE A 97 3.06 -1.68 -2.36
CA ILE A 97 1.98 -1.36 -1.41
C ILE A 97 1.55 -2.60 -0.61
N GLY A 98 1.48 -3.77 -1.24
CA GLY A 98 1.20 -5.03 -0.54
C GLY A 98 2.28 -5.37 0.49
N LEU A 99 3.56 -5.21 0.14
CA LEU A 99 4.69 -5.37 1.05
C LEU A 99 4.62 -4.40 2.23
N MET A 100 4.31 -3.13 2.00
CA MET A 100 4.08 -2.16 3.07
C MET A 100 2.86 -2.52 3.93
N SER A 101 1.81 -3.06 3.32
CA SER A 101 0.59 -3.46 4.04
C SER A 101 0.85 -4.64 4.98
N ILE A 102 1.72 -5.57 4.60
CA ILE A 102 2.20 -6.64 5.50
C ILE A 102 2.87 -6.02 6.73
N ALA A 103 3.85 -5.14 6.52
CA ALA A 103 4.58 -4.50 7.61
C ALA A 103 3.64 -3.69 8.53
N VAL A 104 2.68 -2.95 7.95
CA VAL A 104 1.68 -2.18 8.71
C VAL A 104 0.74 -3.09 9.48
N ALA A 105 0.25 -4.18 8.88
CA ALA A 105 -0.64 -5.12 9.57
C ALA A 105 0.05 -5.75 10.80
N LYS A 106 1.33 -6.15 10.67
CA LYS A 106 2.13 -6.65 11.80
C LYS A 106 2.34 -5.57 12.87
N ALA A 107 2.73 -4.36 12.47
CA ALA A 107 2.93 -3.23 13.38
C ALA A 107 1.66 -2.87 14.17
N CYS A 108 0.48 -3.05 13.57
CA CYS A 108 -0.81 -2.78 14.18
C CYS A 108 -1.44 -4.00 14.89
N GLY A 109 -0.65 -5.07 15.10
CA GLY A 109 -1.02 -6.17 15.97
C GLY A 109 -1.87 -7.27 15.33
N SER A 110 -1.84 -7.43 14.01
CA SER A 110 -2.43 -8.61 13.35
C SER A 110 -1.82 -9.90 13.94
N SER A 111 -2.68 -10.89 14.22
CA SER A 111 -2.26 -12.15 14.84
C SER A 111 -1.49 -13.05 13.87
N ALA A 112 -1.89 -13.07 12.60
CA ALA A 112 -1.16 -13.70 11.50
C ALA A 112 -1.44 -12.97 10.18
N VAL A 113 -0.40 -12.82 9.35
CA VAL A 113 -0.47 -12.21 8.02
C VAL A 113 -0.10 -13.25 6.97
N PHE A 114 -1.08 -13.63 6.18
CA PHE A 114 -0.95 -14.44 4.97
C PHE A 114 -0.69 -13.52 3.77
N ALA A 115 0.10 -13.99 2.82
CA ALA A 115 0.34 -13.28 1.57
C ALA A 115 0.32 -14.22 0.37
N THR A 116 -0.28 -13.80 -0.74
CA THR A 116 -0.24 -14.53 -2.02
C THR A 116 0.47 -13.71 -3.09
N GLU A 117 1.42 -14.33 -3.78
CA GLU A 117 2.21 -13.69 -4.84
C GLU A 117 2.86 -14.73 -5.76
N THR A 118 2.82 -14.51 -7.07
CA THR A 118 3.34 -15.43 -8.08
C THR A 118 4.83 -15.21 -8.36
N ASN A 119 5.35 -13.99 -8.15
CA ASN A 119 6.76 -13.68 -8.30
C ASN A 119 7.58 -14.11 -7.06
N GLU A 120 8.60 -14.95 -7.27
CA GLU A 120 9.42 -15.50 -6.19
C GLU A 120 10.19 -14.43 -5.40
N HIS A 121 10.76 -13.44 -6.08
CA HIS A 121 11.49 -12.35 -5.44
C HIS A 121 10.58 -11.54 -4.51
N ARG A 122 9.35 -11.23 -4.94
CA ARG A 122 8.35 -10.56 -4.12
C ARG A 122 7.87 -11.42 -2.94
N ARG A 123 7.72 -12.73 -3.12
CA ARG A 123 7.45 -13.65 -1.99
C ARG A 123 8.57 -13.63 -0.94
N ALA A 124 9.83 -13.64 -1.37
CA ALA A 124 10.97 -13.54 -0.46
C ALA A 124 10.98 -12.21 0.30
N MET A 125 10.63 -11.10 -0.36
CA MET A 125 10.44 -9.81 0.30
C MET A 125 9.27 -9.82 1.29
N ALA A 126 8.14 -10.43 0.96
CA ALA A 126 6.98 -10.53 1.84
C ALA A 126 7.32 -11.20 3.18
N LYS A 127 8.12 -12.29 3.16
CA LYS A 127 8.64 -12.93 4.37
C LYS A 127 9.51 -11.97 5.19
N LYS A 128 10.43 -11.24 4.54
CA LYS A 128 11.29 -10.24 5.21
C LYS A 128 10.49 -9.07 5.80
N MET A 129 9.33 -8.76 5.24
CA MET A 129 8.39 -7.75 5.75
C MET A 129 7.54 -8.22 6.92
N GLY A 130 7.62 -9.51 7.27
CA GLY A 130 6.92 -10.07 8.43
C GLY A 130 5.64 -10.83 8.11
N ALA A 131 5.40 -11.22 6.84
CA ALA A 131 4.34 -12.18 6.54
C ALA A 131 4.67 -13.52 7.20
N ASP A 132 3.72 -14.07 7.93
CA ASP A 132 3.86 -15.35 8.64
C ASP A 132 3.79 -16.52 7.64
N VAL A 133 2.95 -16.37 6.61
CA VAL A 133 2.72 -17.40 5.59
C VAL A 133 2.70 -16.72 4.22
N VAL A 134 3.49 -17.25 3.27
CA VAL A 134 3.57 -16.71 1.91
C VAL A 134 3.40 -17.85 0.91
N LEU A 135 2.36 -17.75 0.10
CA LEU A 135 1.91 -18.80 -0.82
C LEU A 135 2.10 -18.38 -2.27
N ASN A 136 2.42 -19.36 -3.12
CA ASN A 136 2.42 -19.18 -4.56
C ASN A 136 1.11 -19.73 -5.15
N PRO A 137 0.12 -18.88 -5.47
CA PRO A 137 -1.18 -19.35 -5.98
C PRO A 137 -1.11 -20.00 -7.36
N ALA A 138 0.04 -19.93 -8.06
CA ALA A 138 0.28 -20.65 -9.31
C ALA A 138 0.82 -22.08 -9.11
N ALA A 139 1.33 -22.40 -7.91
CA ALA A 139 1.90 -23.71 -7.59
C ALA A 139 0.99 -24.56 -6.69
N GLU A 140 0.12 -23.92 -5.90
CA GLU A 140 -0.78 -24.60 -4.97
C GLU A 140 -2.11 -23.84 -4.81
N ASP A 141 -3.14 -24.53 -4.32
CA ASP A 141 -4.41 -23.90 -3.97
C ASP A 141 -4.25 -23.12 -2.66
N ALA A 142 -3.99 -21.82 -2.81
CA ALA A 142 -3.81 -20.91 -1.69
C ALA A 142 -5.04 -20.84 -0.76
N VAL A 143 -6.26 -20.98 -1.30
CA VAL A 143 -7.50 -20.91 -0.51
C VAL A 143 -7.58 -22.12 0.43
N VAL A 144 -7.35 -23.32 -0.10
CA VAL A 144 -7.33 -24.56 0.70
C VAL A 144 -6.28 -24.48 1.81
N LYS A 145 -5.10 -23.97 1.49
CA LYS A 145 -4.01 -23.82 2.45
C LYS A 145 -4.35 -22.83 3.57
N ILE A 146 -4.89 -21.66 3.22
CA ILE A 146 -5.33 -20.64 4.19
C ILE A 146 -6.45 -21.20 5.07
N LEU A 147 -7.44 -21.88 4.50
CA LEU A 147 -8.51 -22.51 5.27
C LEU A 147 -7.96 -23.56 6.24
N SER A 148 -7.01 -24.39 5.81
CA SER A 148 -6.36 -25.37 6.69
C SER A 148 -5.67 -24.70 7.89
N GLU A 149 -5.00 -23.57 7.69
CA GLU A 149 -4.26 -22.87 8.75
C GLU A 149 -5.15 -21.99 9.63
N THR A 150 -6.38 -21.73 9.20
CA THR A 150 -7.39 -20.94 9.94
C THR A 150 -8.53 -21.82 10.47
N ASN A 151 -8.27 -23.12 10.72
CA ASN A 151 -9.26 -24.07 11.23
C ASN A 151 -10.57 -24.08 10.42
N LYS A 152 -10.45 -23.99 9.09
CA LYS A 152 -11.53 -23.91 8.10
C LYS A 152 -12.43 -22.68 8.21
N THR A 153 -12.04 -21.69 9.00
CA THR A 153 -12.82 -20.46 9.21
C THR A 153 -12.58 -19.44 8.10
N GLY A 154 -11.33 -19.32 7.63
CA GLY A 154 -10.89 -18.22 6.76
C GLY A 154 -10.31 -17.04 7.54
N VAL A 155 -9.76 -16.06 6.83
CA VAL A 155 -9.15 -14.87 7.42
C VAL A 155 -10.19 -13.83 7.82
N ASP A 156 -9.88 -13.01 8.83
CA ASP A 156 -10.73 -11.91 9.28
C ASP A 156 -10.74 -10.71 8.31
N VAL A 157 -9.58 -10.44 7.68
CA VAL A 157 -9.35 -9.27 6.86
C VAL A 157 -8.71 -9.67 5.53
N LEU A 158 -9.35 -9.29 4.42
CA LEU A 158 -8.75 -9.29 3.09
C LEU A 158 -8.24 -7.89 2.76
N LEU A 159 -6.97 -7.80 2.39
CA LEU A 159 -6.26 -6.61 1.94
C LEU A 159 -5.87 -6.84 0.47
N GLU A 160 -6.73 -6.39 -0.45
CA GLU A 160 -6.55 -6.66 -1.88
C GLU A 160 -5.70 -5.57 -2.53
N MET A 161 -4.52 -5.96 -3.01
CA MET A 161 -3.46 -5.04 -3.46
C MET A 161 -3.02 -5.29 -4.91
N SER A 162 -3.58 -6.31 -5.56
CA SER A 162 -3.15 -6.78 -6.87
C SER A 162 -3.99 -6.23 -8.02
N GLY A 163 -5.29 -6.03 -7.81
CA GLY A 163 -6.26 -5.79 -8.88
C GLY A 163 -6.48 -7.00 -9.79
N ASN A 164 -5.84 -8.14 -9.55
CA ASN A 164 -5.97 -9.32 -10.39
C ASN A 164 -7.31 -10.04 -10.10
N PRO A 165 -8.16 -10.31 -11.11
CA PRO A 165 -9.47 -10.92 -10.88
C PRO A 165 -9.43 -12.25 -10.12
N THR A 166 -8.47 -13.12 -10.44
CA THR A 166 -8.30 -14.42 -9.77
C THR A 166 -7.91 -14.22 -8.30
N ALA A 167 -6.98 -13.31 -8.03
CA ALA A 167 -6.54 -13.01 -6.67
C ALA A 167 -7.66 -12.40 -5.82
N ILE A 168 -8.48 -11.52 -6.41
CA ILE A 168 -9.68 -10.96 -5.77
C ILE A 168 -10.64 -12.08 -5.39
N GLN A 169 -11.02 -12.94 -6.34
CA GLN A 169 -11.93 -14.05 -6.10
C GLN A 169 -11.40 -15.02 -5.04
N GLN A 170 -10.12 -15.40 -5.12
CA GLN A 170 -9.48 -16.25 -4.11
C GLN A 170 -9.48 -15.60 -2.73
N GLY A 171 -9.20 -14.29 -2.66
CA GLY A 171 -9.26 -13.52 -1.43
C GLY A 171 -10.63 -13.58 -0.78
N PHE A 172 -11.70 -13.38 -1.57
CA PHE A 172 -13.07 -13.50 -1.10
C PHE A 172 -13.42 -14.92 -0.63
N LYS A 173 -12.98 -15.95 -1.35
CA LYS A 173 -13.18 -17.35 -0.94
C LYS A 173 -12.48 -17.70 0.37
N ALA A 174 -11.30 -17.11 0.62
CA ALA A 174 -10.53 -17.28 1.85
C ALA A 174 -11.03 -16.40 3.00
N LEU A 175 -11.89 -15.41 2.73
CA LEU A 175 -12.48 -14.55 3.75
C LEU A 175 -13.56 -15.30 4.54
N ARG A 176 -13.49 -15.22 5.88
CA ARG A 176 -14.50 -15.81 6.74
C ARG A 176 -15.85 -15.10 6.65
N ALA A 177 -16.91 -15.79 7.09
CA ALA A 177 -18.18 -15.13 7.39
C ALA A 177 -18.00 -14.02 8.45
N GLY A 178 -18.54 -12.83 8.19
CA GLY A 178 -18.39 -11.61 8.99
C GLY A 178 -17.02 -10.94 8.87
N GLY A 179 -16.18 -11.36 7.92
CA GLY A 179 -14.90 -10.72 7.62
C GLY A 179 -15.06 -9.40 6.87
N ARG A 180 -13.97 -8.64 6.73
CA ARG A 180 -13.93 -7.45 5.89
C ARG A 180 -12.95 -7.58 4.73
N ALA A 181 -13.29 -7.00 3.60
CA ALA A 181 -12.43 -6.83 2.44
C ALA A 181 -12.19 -5.35 2.17
N SER A 182 -10.92 -4.95 2.11
CA SER A 182 -10.48 -3.62 1.70
C SER A 182 -9.78 -3.73 0.35
N LEU A 183 -10.42 -3.17 -0.68
CA LEU A 183 -10.02 -3.31 -2.08
C LEU A 183 -9.30 -2.05 -2.55
N LEU A 184 -7.98 -2.14 -2.72
CA LEU A 184 -7.14 -1.04 -3.25
C LEU A 184 -6.66 -1.32 -4.68
N GLY A 185 -6.35 -2.58 -4.99
CA GLY A 185 -5.94 -2.99 -6.32
C GLY A 185 -6.98 -2.61 -7.37
N ILE A 186 -6.53 -2.10 -8.52
CA ILE A 186 -7.40 -1.63 -9.60
C ILE A 186 -7.40 -2.67 -10.72
N PRO A 187 -8.50 -3.41 -10.92
CA PRO A 187 -8.63 -4.33 -12.05
C PRO A 187 -8.66 -3.60 -13.38
N THR A 188 -8.05 -4.19 -14.40
CA THR A 188 -8.10 -3.69 -15.78
C THR A 188 -9.30 -4.24 -16.56
N GLU A 189 -10.07 -5.13 -15.96
CA GLU A 189 -11.24 -5.79 -16.54
C GLU A 189 -12.32 -6.03 -15.49
N ASN A 190 -13.52 -6.38 -15.94
CA ASN A 190 -14.61 -6.71 -15.03
C ASN A 190 -14.28 -7.98 -14.22
N VAL A 191 -14.49 -7.92 -12.91
CA VAL A 191 -14.24 -9.05 -12.00
C VAL A 191 -15.56 -9.73 -11.68
N PRO A 192 -15.82 -10.95 -12.17
CA PRO A 192 -17.01 -11.69 -11.77
C PRO A 192 -16.85 -12.11 -10.30
N LEU A 193 -17.79 -11.72 -9.46
CA LEU A 193 -17.85 -12.08 -8.04
C LEU A 193 -19.15 -12.83 -7.75
N ASP A 194 -19.05 -13.91 -6.99
CA ASP A 194 -20.20 -14.62 -6.44
C ASP A 194 -20.75 -13.82 -5.25
N LEU A 195 -21.54 -12.78 -5.54
CA LEU A 195 -22.09 -11.92 -4.49
C LEU A 195 -22.94 -12.70 -3.48
N VAL A 196 -23.61 -13.78 -3.90
CA VAL A 196 -24.48 -14.57 -3.03
C VAL A 196 -23.62 -15.25 -1.95
N ASN A 197 -22.61 -16.01 -2.34
CA ASN A 197 -21.84 -16.83 -1.41
C ASN A 197 -20.65 -16.09 -0.79
N ASP A 198 -19.99 -15.20 -1.55
CA ASP A 198 -18.76 -14.55 -1.11
C ASP A 198 -18.98 -13.21 -0.40
N VAL A 199 -20.19 -12.64 -0.48
CA VAL A 199 -20.50 -11.35 0.16
C VAL A 199 -21.74 -11.47 1.05
N ILE A 200 -22.90 -11.79 0.45
CA ILE A 200 -24.21 -11.70 1.11
C ILE A 200 -24.35 -12.74 2.22
N PHE A 201 -24.19 -14.03 1.93
CA PHE A 201 -24.31 -15.09 2.93
C PHE A 201 -23.16 -15.12 3.93
N LYS A 202 -22.00 -14.57 3.56
CA LYS A 202 -20.93 -14.29 4.53
C LYS A 202 -21.25 -13.10 5.42
N GLY A 203 -22.18 -12.21 5.06
CA GLY A 203 -22.33 -10.93 5.74
C GLY A 203 -21.04 -10.11 5.73
N ALA A 204 -20.28 -10.20 4.63
CA ALA A 204 -18.97 -9.57 4.53
C ALA A 204 -19.09 -8.05 4.38
N THR A 205 -18.18 -7.32 5.02
CA THR A 205 -18.03 -5.88 4.79
C THR A 205 -17.07 -5.65 3.63
N VAL A 206 -17.49 -5.00 2.55
CA VAL A 206 -16.63 -4.71 1.40
C VAL A 206 -16.46 -3.20 1.28
N GLN A 207 -15.20 -2.74 1.21
CA GLN A 207 -14.84 -1.33 1.15
C GLN A 207 -13.87 -1.09 -0.02
N GLY A 208 -14.21 -0.14 -0.87
CA GLY A 208 -13.26 0.43 -1.84
C GLY A 208 -12.31 1.37 -1.14
N ILE A 209 -11.01 1.26 -1.43
CA ILE A 209 -9.97 2.13 -0.91
C ILE A 209 -9.44 2.99 -2.04
N TYR A 210 -9.70 4.30 -1.97
CA TYR A 210 -9.16 5.26 -2.93
C TYR A 210 -7.92 5.93 -2.35
N GLY A 211 -6.75 5.50 -2.83
CA GLY A 211 -5.46 6.02 -2.38
C GLY A 211 -5.34 6.04 -0.85
N ARG A 212 -4.97 7.20 -0.30
CA ARG A 212 -4.83 7.44 1.15
C ARG A 212 -5.81 8.52 1.60
N ARG A 213 -6.22 8.54 2.88
CA ARG A 213 -7.06 9.61 3.46
C ARG A 213 -6.27 10.89 3.77
N MET A 214 -5.49 11.34 2.79
CA MET A 214 -4.59 12.49 2.86
C MET A 214 -3.96 12.62 4.26
N TYR A 215 -4.17 13.73 4.95
CA TYR A 215 -3.47 14.08 6.18
C TYR A 215 -3.77 13.15 7.37
N GLU A 216 -4.94 12.51 7.44
CA GLU A 216 -5.24 11.51 8.48
C GLU A 216 -4.22 10.35 8.39
N THR A 217 -4.02 9.82 7.19
CA THR A 217 -3.06 8.74 6.94
C THR A 217 -1.61 9.20 7.07
N TRP A 218 -1.28 10.46 6.72
CA TRP A 218 0.05 11.03 6.99
C TRP A 218 0.39 11.03 8.47
N VAL A 219 -0.55 11.47 9.31
CA VAL A 219 -0.37 11.47 10.77
C VAL A 219 -0.17 10.05 11.29
N GLN A 220 -1.01 9.10 10.86
CA GLN A 220 -0.92 7.71 11.29
C GLN A 220 0.42 7.07 10.87
N MET A 221 0.81 7.19 9.60
CA MET A 221 2.02 6.53 9.10
C MET A 221 3.30 7.15 9.67
N THR A 222 3.36 8.46 9.86
CA THR A 222 4.53 9.11 10.47
C THR A 222 4.66 8.76 11.94
N ALA A 223 3.55 8.59 12.67
CA ALA A 223 3.57 8.08 14.04
C ALA A 223 4.11 6.64 14.12
N LEU A 224 3.68 5.75 13.21
CA LEU A 224 4.19 4.38 13.13
C LEU A 224 5.69 4.33 12.81
N LEU A 225 6.16 5.16 11.88
CA LEU A 225 7.58 5.28 11.53
C LEU A 225 8.41 5.81 12.71
N LYS A 226 7.96 6.91 13.34
CA LYS A 226 8.65 7.53 14.48
C LYS A 226 8.74 6.61 15.69
N ALA A 227 7.73 5.76 15.90
CA ALA A 227 7.74 4.76 16.95
C ALA A 227 8.64 3.55 16.65
N GLY A 228 9.32 3.51 15.50
CA GLY A 228 10.17 2.41 15.08
C GLY A 228 9.41 1.10 14.83
N ARG A 229 8.09 1.18 14.59
CA ARG A 229 7.23 0.00 14.44
C ARG A 229 7.22 -0.59 13.03
N LEU A 230 7.66 0.18 12.05
CA LEU A 230 7.72 -0.23 10.65
C LEU A 230 9.17 -0.41 10.22
N ASN A 231 9.53 -1.63 9.84
CA ASN A 231 10.78 -1.91 9.14
C ASN A 231 10.49 -2.03 7.64
N LEU A 232 10.81 -0.99 6.88
CA LEU A 232 10.61 -0.95 5.43
C LEU A 232 11.92 -1.13 4.65
N GLU A 233 13.03 -1.44 5.33
CA GLU A 233 14.34 -1.61 4.70
C GLU A 233 14.35 -2.58 3.51
N PRO A 234 13.62 -3.71 3.53
CA PRO A 234 13.63 -4.62 2.40
C PRO A 234 13.14 -4.03 1.07
N LEU A 235 12.43 -2.88 1.06
CA LEU A 235 12.02 -2.20 -0.18
C LEU A 235 13.15 -1.44 -0.86
N PHE A 236 14.15 -1.01 -0.11
CA PHE A 236 15.21 -0.12 -0.61
C PHE A 236 16.33 -0.95 -1.25
N GLY A 237 15.99 -1.66 -2.32
CA GLY A 237 16.93 -2.52 -3.03
C GLY A 237 17.86 -1.77 -3.99
N GLU A 238 17.32 -0.82 -4.76
CA GLU A 238 18.11 -0.08 -5.75
C GLU A 238 17.95 1.44 -5.59
N ARG A 239 19.09 2.11 -5.67
CA ARG A 239 19.23 3.57 -5.62
C ARG A 239 20.11 3.97 -6.79
N VAL A 240 19.59 4.83 -7.65
CA VAL A 240 20.32 5.26 -8.84
C VAL A 240 20.15 6.75 -9.03
N LYS A 241 21.06 7.36 -9.79
CA LYS A 241 20.90 8.78 -10.13
C LYS A 241 19.76 8.95 -11.15
N LEU A 242 19.17 10.14 -11.20
CA LEU A 242 18.07 10.41 -12.14
C LEU A 242 18.49 10.18 -13.60
N GLU A 243 19.74 10.44 -13.97
CA GLU A 243 20.25 10.23 -15.34
C GLU A 243 20.20 8.75 -15.77
N GLN A 244 20.09 7.83 -14.82
CA GLN A 244 19.99 6.38 -15.07
C GLN A 244 18.53 5.90 -15.14
N PHE A 245 17.56 6.81 -15.37
CA PHE A 245 16.15 6.47 -15.33
C PHE A 245 15.79 5.39 -16.36
N GLU A 246 16.36 5.40 -17.58
CA GLU A 246 16.02 4.41 -18.62
C GLU A 246 16.25 2.97 -18.14
N ASP A 247 17.42 2.69 -17.59
CA ASP A 247 17.76 1.38 -17.00
C ASP A 247 16.86 1.05 -15.81
N ALA A 248 16.59 2.03 -14.94
CA ALA A 248 15.71 1.86 -13.80
C ALA A 248 14.28 1.46 -14.21
N PHE A 249 13.72 2.14 -15.22
CA PHE A 249 12.40 1.83 -15.75
C PHE A 249 12.37 0.47 -16.46
N ALA A 250 13.42 0.10 -17.21
CA ALA A 250 13.54 -1.22 -17.83
C ALA A 250 13.52 -2.35 -16.78
N LYS A 251 14.25 -2.19 -15.67
CA LYS A 251 14.23 -3.16 -14.56
C LYS A 251 12.87 -3.27 -13.87
N LEU A 252 12.17 -2.14 -13.69
CA LEU A 252 10.82 -2.13 -13.12
C LEU A 252 9.84 -2.88 -14.02
N GLN A 253 9.88 -2.64 -15.33
CA GLN A 253 9.06 -3.35 -16.32
C GLN A 253 9.38 -4.85 -16.38
N GLY A 254 10.65 -5.23 -16.25
CA GLY A 254 11.09 -6.62 -16.16
C GLY A 254 10.73 -7.34 -14.86
N GLY A 255 10.13 -6.66 -13.87
CA GLY A 255 9.73 -7.24 -12.60
C GLY A 255 10.91 -7.62 -11.68
N LEU A 256 12.11 -7.11 -11.98
CA LEU A 256 13.36 -7.41 -11.26
C LEU A 256 13.58 -6.51 -10.04
N ALA A 257 12.80 -5.43 -9.90
CA ALA A 257 12.87 -4.50 -8.79
C ALA A 257 11.50 -4.28 -8.14
N GLY A 258 11.48 -4.14 -6.81
CA GLY A 258 10.29 -3.76 -6.05
C GLY A 258 10.07 -2.24 -6.08
N LYS A 259 11.04 -1.48 -5.54
CA LYS A 259 11.04 -0.01 -5.55
C LYS A 259 12.46 0.47 -5.88
N ILE A 260 12.54 1.46 -6.77
CA ILE A 260 13.78 2.16 -7.10
C ILE A 260 13.66 3.60 -6.63
N LEU A 261 14.70 4.10 -5.96
CA LEU A 261 14.82 5.53 -5.65
C LEU A 261 15.71 6.20 -6.69
N LEU A 262 15.19 7.27 -7.30
CA LEU A 262 15.95 8.15 -8.20
C LEU A 262 16.44 9.37 -7.41
N PHE A 263 17.71 9.68 -7.57
CA PHE A 263 18.36 10.81 -6.91
C PHE A 263 18.69 11.90 -7.93
N PRO A 264 17.89 12.98 -8.01
CA PRO A 264 18.07 14.04 -9.02
C PRO A 264 19.28 14.93 -8.77
N ASN A 265 19.71 15.07 -7.52
CA ASN A 265 20.83 15.94 -7.12
C ASN A 265 22.11 15.13 -6.79
N GLY A 266 22.27 13.96 -7.42
CA GLY A 266 23.34 13.02 -7.11
C GLY A 266 23.07 12.13 -5.90
N MET A 267 23.88 11.08 -5.73
CA MET A 267 23.72 10.11 -4.65
C MET A 267 24.08 10.73 -3.29
N PRO A 268 23.29 10.47 -2.23
CA PRO A 268 23.65 10.87 -0.88
C PRO A 268 24.96 10.19 -0.47
N GLN A 269 25.81 10.92 0.25
CA GLN A 269 27.06 10.40 0.82
C GLN A 269 26.79 9.36 1.91
#